data_AF-A0A915LUC2-F1
#
_entry.id   AF-A0A915LUC2-F1
#
_cell.length_a   1.000
_cell.length_b   1.000
_cell.length_c   1.000
_cell.angle_alpha   90.00
_cell.angle_beta   90.00
_cell.angle_gamma   90.00
#
_symmetry.space_group_name_H-M   'P 1'
#
loop_
_entity.id
_entity.type
_entity.pdbx_description
1 polymer ?
#
loop_
_entity_poly.entity_id
_entity_poly.type
_entity_poly.pdbx_seq_one_letter_code
_entity_poly.pdbx_strand_id
1 'polypeptide(L)'
;MTSVTFFFRFVAIVLLVVSIVYCDLVGHGKHELVNGKIVKLRGNTKIAEKPEDLELYKSKEGSCDVEMDAENITIWYLKHSTTTKEGCSIDLVVPDPNNPNIIKNKYDLLMFFGIQHNKELSDCLMDVPFDKADNFNYSAIATNLLPFSFSLRNGEFDGVKKGYPERHKNYCGDVLKCYNKGGKCLDVADYTVGWARTLKYIRSIIHPIGETDYSATVHITEHDQHEADAHYYFDGMGFRFYTEVPKTYSCFKHENVRRPEKWKITDRDHNDRIYNHLYTFHILPITSMQMSMQNIWIKCDKDANKENCNENAAFQQCDKMFVTV
;
A
#
# COMPACT_ATOMS: atom_id res chain seq x y z
N MET A 1 -58.29 -24.59 13.31
CA MET A 1 -57.31 -24.04 14.28
C MET A 1 -55.93 -24.54 13.89
N THR A 2 -55.32 -23.88 12.91
CA THR A 2 -53.97 -24.20 12.42
C THR A 2 -53.07 -23.01 12.75
N SER A 3 -52.26 -23.23 13.77
CA SER A 3 -50.85 -22.81 13.84
C SER A 3 -50.50 -21.32 13.93
N VAL A 4 -50.80 -20.72 15.09
CA VAL A 4 -50.04 -19.54 15.60
C VAL A 4 -48.57 -19.93 15.88
N THR A 5 -48.30 -21.22 16.09
CA THR A 5 -46.96 -21.79 16.31
C THR A 5 -46.04 -21.74 15.09
N PHE A 6 -46.58 -21.73 13.86
CA PHE A 6 -45.74 -21.62 12.66
C PHE A 6 -45.17 -20.21 12.46
N PHE A 7 -45.93 -19.18 12.82
CA PHE A 7 -45.49 -17.78 12.67
C PHE A 7 -44.33 -17.44 13.60
N PHE A 8 -44.37 -17.90 14.85
CA PHE A 8 -43.26 -17.69 15.80
C PHE A 8 -41.98 -18.45 15.42
N ARG A 9 -42.09 -19.63 14.78
CA ARG A 9 -40.91 -20.38 14.30
C ARG A 9 -40.22 -19.68 13.13
N PHE A 10 -40.97 -19.03 12.23
CA PHE A 10 -40.39 -18.27 11.12
C PHE A 10 -39.69 -16.99 11.60
N VAL A 11 -40.25 -16.27 12.58
CA VAL A 11 -39.62 -15.06 13.15
C VAL A 11 -38.32 -15.40 13.88
N ALA A 12 -38.25 -16.52 14.60
CA ALA A 12 -37.04 -16.98 15.26
C ALA A 12 -35.93 -17.39 14.27
N ILE A 13 -36.29 -18.04 13.15
CA ILE A 13 -35.32 -18.40 12.09
C ILE A 13 -34.84 -17.15 11.35
N VAL A 14 -35.71 -16.18 11.08
CA VAL A 14 -35.31 -14.89 10.49
C VAL A 14 -34.40 -14.10 11.44
N LEU A 15 -34.64 -14.09 12.76
CA LEU A 15 -33.75 -13.45 13.73
C LEU A 15 -32.40 -14.18 13.89
N LEU A 16 -32.36 -15.50 13.78
CA LEU A 16 -31.12 -16.28 13.84
C LEU A 16 -30.25 -16.14 12.57
N VAL A 17 -30.86 -15.86 11.42
CA VAL A 17 -30.12 -15.62 10.15
C VAL A 17 -29.48 -14.22 10.09
N VAL A 18 -29.88 -13.29 10.96
CA VAL A 18 -29.43 -11.88 10.91
C VAL A 18 -28.14 -11.63 11.74
N SER A 19 -27.60 -12.63 12.42
CA SER A 19 -26.36 -12.48 13.21
C SER A 19 -25.23 -13.38 12.71
N ILE A 20 -25.00 -13.45 11.39
CA ILE A 20 -23.72 -13.96 10.88
C ILE A 20 -22.68 -12.91 11.29
N VAL A 21 -21.97 -13.18 12.38
CA VAL A 21 -20.78 -12.40 12.76
C VAL A 21 -19.76 -12.61 11.65
N TYR A 22 -19.64 -11.62 10.77
CA TYR A 22 -18.66 -11.66 9.69
C TYR A 22 -17.26 -11.58 10.32
N CYS A 23 -16.51 -12.67 10.20
CA CYS A 23 -15.14 -12.76 10.67
C CYS A 23 -14.23 -12.60 9.46
N ASP A 24 -13.54 -11.48 9.40
CA ASP A 24 -12.52 -11.23 8.39
C ASP A 24 -11.17 -11.74 8.87
N LEU A 25 -10.30 -12.07 7.92
CA LEU A 25 -8.89 -12.34 8.20
C LEU A 25 -8.06 -11.16 7.72
N VAL A 26 -7.09 -10.74 8.51
CA VAL A 26 -6.18 -9.64 8.19
C VAL A 26 -4.72 -10.04 8.40
N GLY A 27 -3.83 -9.37 7.66
CA GLY A 27 -2.39 -9.52 7.83
C GLY A 27 -1.82 -10.86 7.35
N HIS A 28 -0.51 -10.99 7.47
CA HIS A 28 0.22 -12.20 7.11
C HIS A 28 -0.15 -13.36 8.05
N GLY A 29 -0.24 -13.09 9.35
CA GLY A 29 -0.60 -14.02 10.41
C GLY A 29 -2.04 -14.55 10.33
N LYS A 30 -2.88 -14.00 9.42
CA LYS A 30 -4.29 -14.36 9.26
C LYS A 30 -5.10 -14.12 10.54
N HIS A 31 -4.91 -12.98 11.19
CA HIS A 31 -5.58 -12.64 12.44
C HIS A 31 -7.09 -12.48 12.25
N GLU A 32 -7.89 -12.87 13.25
CA GLU A 32 -9.36 -12.78 13.18
C GLU A 32 -9.83 -11.37 13.55
N LEU A 33 -10.43 -10.67 12.60
CA LEU A 33 -11.03 -9.35 12.74
C LEU A 33 -12.55 -9.48 12.85
N VAL A 34 -13.11 -9.03 13.98
CA VAL A 34 -14.55 -9.00 14.22
C VAL A 34 -14.93 -7.62 14.75
N ASN A 35 -15.86 -6.95 14.05
CA ASN A 35 -16.34 -5.61 14.43
C ASN A 35 -15.21 -4.59 14.68
N GLY A 36 -14.19 -4.59 13.81
CA GLY A 36 -13.04 -3.67 13.88
C GLY A 36 -12.02 -3.98 14.98
N LYS A 37 -12.07 -5.19 15.58
CA LYS A 37 -11.15 -5.62 16.64
C LYS A 37 -10.51 -6.96 16.31
N ILE A 38 -9.23 -7.11 16.65
CA ILE A 38 -8.55 -8.39 16.56
C ILE A 38 -8.96 -9.22 17.77
N VAL A 39 -9.80 -10.22 17.54
CA VAL A 39 -10.30 -11.12 18.59
C VAL A 39 -9.41 -12.34 18.78
N LYS A 40 -8.58 -12.65 17.79
CA LYS A 40 -7.58 -13.71 17.85
C LYS A 40 -6.35 -13.37 17.01
N LEU A 41 -5.19 -13.26 17.65
CA LEU A 41 -3.91 -13.21 16.97
C LEU A 41 -3.56 -14.63 16.53
N ARG A 42 -3.65 -14.87 15.21
CA ARG A 42 -3.15 -16.11 14.61
C ARG A 42 -1.71 -15.93 14.14
N GLY A 43 -1.02 -17.05 13.89
CA GLY A 43 0.36 -17.04 13.42
C GLY A 43 1.39 -17.06 14.56
N ASN A 44 2.60 -16.59 14.27
CA ASN A 44 3.67 -16.56 15.26
C ASN A 44 3.45 -15.31 16.12
N THR A 45 3.13 -15.47 17.40
CA THR A 45 2.72 -14.37 18.30
C THR A 45 3.90 -13.67 18.97
N LYS A 46 5.13 -14.12 18.72
CA LYS A 46 6.33 -13.48 19.23
C LYS A 46 6.59 -12.19 18.45
N ILE A 47 6.60 -11.06 19.15
CA ILE A 47 7.12 -9.78 18.62
C ILE A 47 8.63 -9.98 18.38
N ALA A 48 9.09 -9.66 17.18
CA ALA A 48 10.50 -9.79 16.85
C ALA A 48 11.32 -8.72 17.60
N GLU A 49 12.31 -9.15 18.37
CA GLU A 49 13.22 -8.25 19.11
C GLU A 49 14.65 -8.30 18.55
N LYS A 50 14.93 -9.29 17.70
CA LYS A 50 16.24 -9.54 17.11
C LYS A 50 16.09 -10.30 15.78
N PRO A 51 17.12 -10.31 14.91
CA PRO A 51 17.01 -10.87 13.56
C PRO A 51 16.56 -12.34 13.52
N GLU A 52 16.98 -13.17 14.48
CA GLU A 52 16.62 -14.60 14.48
C GLU A 52 15.12 -14.84 14.73
N ASP A 53 14.41 -13.87 15.29
CA ASP A 53 12.97 -13.99 15.54
C ASP A 53 12.15 -13.91 14.23
N LEU A 54 12.75 -13.37 13.17
CA LEU A 54 12.13 -13.29 11.85
C LEU A 54 12.18 -14.60 11.07
N GLU A 55 12.99 -15.59 11.48
CA GLU A 55 13.14 -16.85 10.74
C GLU A 55 11.81 -17.60 10.55
N LEU A 56 10.99 -17.67 11.61
CA LEU A 56 9.68 -18.32 11.54
C LEU A 56 8.63 -17.49 10.76
N TYR A 57 8.85 -16.19 10.60
CA TYR A 57 8.05 -15.36 9.70
C TYR A 57 8.46 -15.62 8.24
N LYS A 58 9.76 -15.56 7.94
CA LYS A 58 10.35 -15.79 6.61
C LYS A 58 10.06 -17.19 6.06
N SER A 59 9.89 -18.18 6.93
CA SER A 59 9.59 -19.55 6.51
C SER A 59 8.16 -19.73 5.99
N LYS A 60 7.28 -18.73 6.11
CA LYS A 60 5.87 -18.81 5.69
C LYS A 60 5.67 -18.24 4.30
N GLU A 61 4.79 -18.88 3.55
CA GLU A 61 4.37 -18.42 2.22
C GLU A 61 3.74 -17.03 2.29
N GLY A 62 4.12 -16.14 1.37
CA GLY A 62 3.63 -14.76 1.31
C GLY A 62 4.24 -13.84 2.37
N SER A 63 5.32 -14.26 3.04
CA SER A 63 6.14 -13.37 3.87
C SER A 63 6.93 -12.41 2.99
N CYS A 64 7.19 -11.21 3.51
CA CYS A 64 8.07 -10.26 2.85
C CYS A 64 9.55 -10.65 3.02
N ASP A 65 10.37 -10.27 2.04
CA ASP A 65 11.82 -10.31 2.17
C ASP A 65 12.25 -9.24 3.19
N VAL A 66 12.53 -9.64 4.45
CA VAL A 66 12.81 -8.70 5.55
C VAL A 66 14.19 -8.86 6.15
N GLU A 67 14.77 -7.74 6.58
CA GLU A 67 15.96 -7.68 7.41
C GLU A 67 15.66 -6.80 8.63
N MET A 68 16.36 -7.07 9.73
CA MET A 68 16.22 -6.30 10.96
C MET A 68 17.60 -5.91 11.45
N ASP A 69 17.77 -4.63 11.77
CA ASP A 69 18.92 -4.13 12.51
C ASP A 69 18.53 -3.89 13.98
N ALA A 70 19.34 -3.14 14.73
CA ALA A 70 19.09 -2.90 16.15
C ALA A 70 17.80 -2.09 16.42
N GLU A 71 17.33 -1.31 15.45
CA GLU A 71 16.25 -0.34 15.64
C GLU A 71 15.14 -0.44 14.58
N ASN A 72 15.42 -1.00 13.40
CA ASN A 72 14.53 -0.92 12.26
C ASN A 72 14.29 -2.28 11.60
N ILE A 73 13.13 -2.41 10.96
CA ILE A 73 12.84 -3.51 10.04
C ILE A 73 12.85 -2.94 8.61
N THR A 74 13.67 -3.51 7.75
CA THR A 74 13.71 -3.18 6.32
C THR A 74 13.02 -4.28 5.51
N ILE A 75 12.04 -3.87 4.71
CA ILE A 75 11.28 -4.71 3.80
C ILE A 75 11.81 -4.49 2.39
N TRP A 76 12.33 -5.53 1.78
CA TRP A 76 12.94 -5.49 0.45
C TRP A 76 11.95 -5.86 -0.65
N TYR A 77 11.93 -5.06 -1.69
CA TYR A 77 11.26 -5.32 -2.96
C TYR A 77 12.32 -5.58 -4.02
N LEU A 78 12.81 -6.83 -4.06
CA LEU A 78 13.91 -7.23 -4.94
C LEU A 78 13.37 -7.58 -6.33
N LYS A 79 14.06 -7.13 -7.38
CA LYS A 79 13.69 -7.45 -8.76
C LYS A 79 13.62 -8.97 -8.93
N HIS A 80 12.50 -9.44 -9.49
CA HIS A 80 12.20 -10.86 -9.71
C HIS A 80 11.99 -11.74 -8.46
N SER A 81 11.91 -11.17 -7.24
CA SER A 81 11.60 -11.96 -6.04
C SER A 81 10.12 -12.36 -5.94
N THR A 82 9.83 -13.24 -4.98
CA THR A 82 8.47 -13.65 -4.62
C THR A 82 7.64 -12.44 -4.22
N THR A 83 8.20 -11.52 -3.43
CA THR A 83 7.53 -10.27 -3.03
C THR A 83 7.07 -9.46 -4.25
N THR A 84 7.91 -9.33 -5.27
CA THR A 84 7.58 -8.59 -6.50
C THR A 84 6.47 -9.26 -7.32
N LYS A 85 6.43 -10.60 -7.31
CA LYS A 85 5.44 -11.39 -8.08
C LYS A 85 4.10 -11.51 -7.39
N GLU A 86 4.10 -11.78 -6.09
CA GLU A 86 2.91 -12.15 -5.32
C GLU A 86 2.45 -11.07 -4.34
N GLY A 87 3.27 -10.05 -4.11
CA GLY A 87 3.12 -9.13 -2.99
C GLY A 87 3.43 -9.82 -1.67
N CYS A 88 3.44 -9.05 -0.60
CA CYS A 88 3.62 -9.57 0.75
C CYS A 88 2.91 -8.67 1.77
N SER A 89 2.75 -9.18 2.98
CA SER A 89 2.22 -8.42 4.12
C SER A 89 3.15 -8.57 5.30
N ILE A 90 3.30 -7.51 6.08
CA ILE A 90 3.94 -7.52 7.39
C ILE A 90 2.93 -7.06 8.45
N ASP A 91 3.02 -7.70 9.61
CA ASP A 91 2.16 -7.44 10.76
C ASP A 91 2.99 -6.69 11.81
N LEU A 92 2.61 -5.45 12.11
CA LEU A 92 3.28 -4.58 13.06
C LEU A 92 2.38 -4.42 14.29
N VAL A 93 2.84 -4.87 15.45
CA VAL A 93 2.16 -4.59 16.71
C VAL A 93 2.64 -3.24 17.21
N VAL A 94 1.72 -2.28 17.28
CA VAL A 94 2.00 -0.90 17.65
C VAL A 94 1.27 -0.57 18.96
N PRO A 95 1.79 0.40 19.71
CA PRO A 95 1.12 0.77 20.94
C PRO A 95 -0.18 1.56 20.73
N ASP A 96 -0.99 1.64 21.79
CA ASP A 96 -2.14 2.55 21.84
C ASP A 96 -1.67 4.00 21.68
N PRO A 97 -2.14 4.73 20.64
CA PRO A 97 -1.75 6.13 20.42
C PRO A 97 -2.18 7.07 21.57
N ASN A 98 -3.10 6.63 22.43
CA ASN A 98 -3.55 7.38 23.60
C ASN A 98 -2.85 6.97 24.91
N ASN A 99 -1.89 6.05 24.88
CA ASN A 99 -1.17 5.62 26.08
C ASN A 99 -0.33 6.77 26.65
N PRO A 100 -0.58 7.22 27.89
CA PRO A 100 0.14 8.34 28.49
C PRO A 100 1.61 8.05 28.78
N ASN A 101 2.01 6.77 28.81
CA ASN A 101 3.38 6.34 29.10
C ASN A 101 4.29 6.27 27.87
N ILE A 102 3.77 6.65 26.70
CA ILE A 102 4.51 6.60 25.44
C ILE A 102 4.84 8.04 25.04
N ILE A 103 6.12 8.27 24.74
CA ILE A 103 6.56 9.54 24.16
C ILE A 103 5.82 9.65 22.82
N LYS A 104 4.83 10.55 22.77
CA LYS A 104 4.07 10.81 21.55
C LYS A 104 5.03 11.39 20.51
N ASN A 105 5.52 10.53 19.63
CA ASN A 105 5.97 11.01 18.34
C ASN A 105 4.76 11.66 17.65
N LYS A 106 5.00 12.76 16.94
CA LYS A 106 3.95 13.50 16.22
C LYS A 106 3.23 12.65 15.16
N TYR A 107 3.76 11.46 14.86
CA TYR A 107 3.39 10.60 13.75
C TYR A 107 3.05 9.21 14.27
N ASP A 108 2.01 8.61 13.68
CA ASP A 108 1.50 7.30 14.02
C ASP A 108 2.43 6.16 13.58
N LEU A 109 3.22 6.42 12.54
CA LEU A 109 4.25 5.56 11.97
C LEU A 109 5.20 6.41 11.11
N LEU A 110 6.50 6.12 11.15
CA LEU A 110 7.51 6.69 10.26
C LEU A 110 7.94 5.59 9.31
N MET A 111 7.94 5.86 8.00
CA MET A 111 8.49 4.92 7.02
C MET A 111 9.46 5.63 6.09
N PHE A 112 10.53 4.93 5.76
CA PHE A 112 11.54 5.35 4.80
C PHE A 112 11.38 4.52 3.54
N PHE A 113 11.18 5.17 2.41
CA PHE A 113 11.07 4.50 1.12
C PHE A 113 12.33 4.78 0.33
N GLY A 114 13.02 3.74 -0.10
CA GLY A 114 14.26 3.90 -0.86
C GLY A 114 14.38 3.03 -2.09
N ILE A 115 15.35 3.37 -2.91
CA ILE A 115 15.72 2.67 -4.14
C ILE A 115 17.23 2.50 -4.20
N GLN A 116 17.68 1.36 -4.71
CA GLN A 116 19.09 1.02 -4.82
C GLN A 116 19.41 0.32 -6.13
N HIS A 117 20.61 0.57 -6.64
CA HIS A 117 21.20 -0.13 -7.77
C HIS A 117 22.62 -0.60 -7.42
N ASN A 118 23.06 -1.70 -8.04
CA ASN A 118 24.40 -2.24 -7.86
C ASN A 118 25.49 -1.33 -8.45
N LYS A 119 25.10 -0.47 -9.40
CA LYS A 119 25.91 0.64 -9.93
C LYS A 119 25.21 1.95 -9.57
N GLU A 120 25.35 2.98 -10.37
CA GLU A 120 24.71 4.28 -10.13
C GLU A 120 23.21 4.23 -10.41
N LEU A 121 22.40 4.95 -9.63
CA LEU A 121 20.96 5.05 -9.91
C LEU A 121 20.66 5.68 -11.28
N SER A 122 21.61 6.42 -11.85
CA SER A 122 21.60 6.93 -13.23
C SER A 122 21.43 5.84 -14.30
N ASP A 123 21.88 4.62 -14.03
CA ASP A 123 21.81 3.48 -14.98
C ASP A 123 20.40 2.89 -15.08
N CYS A 124 19.54 3.12 -14.09
CA CYS A 124 18.22 2.48 -13.99
C CYS A 124 17.04 3.47 -13.84
N LEU A 125 17.31 4.73 -13.49
CA LEU A 125 16.30 5.78 -13.41
C LEU A 125 16.15 6.53 -14.74
N MET A 126 14.90 6.74 -15.15
CA MET A 126 14.59 7.54 -16.33
C MET A 126 14.67 9.04 -16.04
N ASP A 127 15.16 9.81 -17.01
CA ASP A 127 15.20 11.26 -16.94
C ASP A 127 13.81 11.90 -17.05
N VAL A 128 13.57 12.89 -16.20
CA VAL A 128 12.49 13.87 -16.37
C VAL A 128 13.06 15.05 -17.16
N PRO A 129 12.62 15.28 -18.41
CA PRO A 129 13.08 16.41 -19.19
C PRO A 129 12.68 17.73 -18.50
N PHE A 130 13.65 18.63 -18.37
CA PHE A 130 13.58 19.84 -17.54
C PHE A 130 12.79 21.00 -18.19
N ASP A 131 12.19 20.78 -19.36
CA ASP A 131 11.86 21.87 -20.28
C ASP A 131 10.64 22.71 -19.90
N LYS A 132 9.81 22.31 -18.92
CA LYS A 132 8.86 23.22 -18.23
C LYS A 132 8.61 22.74 -16.79
N ALA A 133 8.82 23.61 -15.81
CA ALA A 133 8.51 23.36 -14.40
C ALA A 133 7.05 22.89 -14.16
N ASP A 134 6.16 23.11 -15.13
CA ASP A 134 4.74 22.76 -15.08
C ASP A 134 4.37 21.45 -15.80
N ASN A 135 5.29 20.80 -16.51
CA ASN A 135 5.03 19.55 -17.25
C ASN A 135 5.93 18.41 -16.77
N PHE A 136 5.78 18.04 -15.50
CA PHE A 136 6.45 16.86 -14.96
C PHE A 136 6.03 15.61 -15.74
N ASN A 137 6.98 14.92 -16.37
CA ASN A 137 6.69 13.71 -17.12
C ASN A 137 6.53 12.51 -16.17
N TYR A 138 5.29 12.23 -15.75
CA TYR A 138 4.93 11.08 -14.92
C TYR A 138 5.32 9.72 -15.53
N SER A 139 5.57 9.65 -16.84
CA SER A 139 6.04 8.42 -17.48
C SER A 139 7.44 8.00 -17.00
N ALA A 140 8.28 8.95 -16.56
CA ALA A 140 9.63 8.64 -16.07
C ALA A 140 9.58 7.95 -14.70
N ILE A 141 8.72 8.44 -13.80
CA ILE A 141 8.47 7.81 -12.49
C ILE A 141 7.89 6.41 -12.64
N ALA A 142 7.04 6.22 -13.65
CA ALA A 142 6.40 4.94 -13.89
C ALA A 142 7.39 3.79 -14.13
N THR A 143 8.67 4.05 -14.36
CA THR A 143 9.70 3.02 -14.57
C THR A 143 10.16 2.31 -13.28
N ASN A 144 10.00 2.95 -12.12
CA ASN A 144 10.39 2.41 -10.82
C ASN A 144 9.33 2.77 -9.79
N LEU A 145 8.36 1.89 -9.61
CA LEU A 145 7.21 2.05 -8.73
C LEU A 145 7.16 0.96 -7.68
N LEU A 146 6.94 1.37 -6.45
CA LEU A 146 6.61 0.47 -5.36
C LEU A 146 5.15 0.72 -4.96
N PRO A 147 4.21 -0.16 -5.34
CA PRO A 147 2.82 -0.08 -4.89
C PRO A 147 2.66 -0.69 -3.50
N PHE A 148 1.89 -0.03 -2.65
CA PHE A 148 1.65 -0.50 -1.28
C PHE A 148 0.27 -0.08 -0.77
N SER A 149 -0.20 -0.79 0.25
CA SER A 149 -1.47 -0.52 0.92
C SER A 149 -1.35 -0.77 2.43
N PHE A 150 -2.39 -0.35 3.15
CA PHE A 150 -2.52 -0.48 4.59
C PHE A 150 -3.81 -1.20 4.93
N SER A 151 -3.76 -1.99 6.00
CA SER A 151 -4.96 -2.44 6.69
C SER A 151 -5.96 -3.18 5.78
N LEU A 152 -5.43 -3.93 4.79
CA LEU A 152 -6.25 -4.76 3.92
C LEU A 152 -6.73 -6.00 4.66
N ARG A 153 -8.01 -6.31 4.50
CA ARG A 153 -8.52 -7.66 4.73
C ARG A 153 -7.94 -8.59 3.68
N ASN A 154 -7.76 -9.86 4.02
CA ASN A 154 -7.10 -10.80 3.13
C ASN A 154 -7.85 -11.00 1.81
N GLY A 155 -9.19 -10.98 1.85
CA GLY A 155 -9.99 -11.00 0.63
C GLY A 155 -9.80 -9.74 -0.23
N GLU A 156 -9.57 -8.57 0.39
CA GLU A 156 -9.20 -7.35 -0.34
C GLU A 156 -7.80 -7.47 -0.93
N PHE A 157 -6.82 -7.97 -0.15
CA PHE A 157 -5.45 -8.18 -0.61
C PHE A 157 -5.40 -9.13 -1.82
N ASP A 158 -6.06 -10.29 -1.73
CA ASP A 158 -6.16 -11.26 -2.82
C ASP A 158 -6.89 -10.69 -4.05
N GLY A 159 -7.82 -9.75 -3.82
CA GLY A 159 -8.48 -8.99 -4.88
C GLY A 159 -7.53 -8.06 -5.61
N VAL A 160 -6.83 -7.18 -4.88
CA VAL A 160 -5.94 -6.16 -5.49
C VAL A 160 -4.73 -6.77 -6.21
N LYS A 161 -4.29 -7.98 -5.83
CA LYS A 161 -3.26 -8.72 -6.60
C LYS A 161 -3.63 -8.95 -8.06
N LYS A 162 -4.94 -9.04 -8.36
CA LYS A 162 -5.50 -9.24 -9.70
C LYS A 162 -5.83 -7.92 -10.41
N GLY A 163 -5.57 -6.78 -9.76
CA GLY A 163 -5.93 -5.45 -10.22
C GLY A 163 -6.91 -4.76 -9.27
N TYR A 164 -6.96 -3.43 -9.36
CA TYR A 164 -7.81 -2.61 -8.50
C TYR A 164 -9.29 -2.76 -8.83
N PRO A 165 -10.18 -2.85 -7.80
CA PRO A 165 -11.61 -2.94 -8.03
C PRO A 165 -12.16 -1.69 -8.72
N GLU A 166 -12.83 -1.91 -9.84
CA GLU A 166 -13.43 -0.86 -10.67
C GLU A 166 -14.90 -0.62 -10.29
N ARG A 167 -15.33 0.64 -10.35
CA ARG A 167 -16.73 1.05 -10.18
C ARG A 167 -17.34 1.50 -11.50
N HIS A 168 -18.64 1.74 -11.48
CA HIS A 168 -19.35 2.38 -12.60
C HIS A 168 -18.70 3.70 -13.00
N LYS A 169 -18.79 4.04 -14.29
CA LYS A 169 -18.10 5.19 -14.91
C LYS A 169 -18.34 6.52 -14.22
N ASN A 170 -19.45 6.69 -13.50
CA ASN A 170 -19.80 7.98 -12.86
C ASN A 170 -19.37 8.09 -11.39
N TYR A 171 -18.51 7.18 -10.92
CA TYR A 171 -18.18 7.08 -9.50
C TYR A 171 -17.01 7.96 -9.05
N CYS A 172 -16.04 8.24 -9.92
CA CYS A 172 -14.81 8.93 -9.53
C CYS A 172 -14.92 10.47 -9.58
N GLY A 173 -13.95 11.16 -8.96
CA GLY A 173 -13.93 12.62 -8.79
C GLY A 173 -13.97 13.39 -10.11
N ASP A 174 -13.21 12.96 -11.13
CA ASP A 174 -13.27 13.50 -12.50
C ASP A 174 -13.30 12.37 -13.52
N VAL A 175 -14.52 11.92 -13.81
CA VAL A 175 -14.83 10.84 -14.76
C VAL A 175 -14.24 11.11 -16.13
N LEU A 176 -14.50 12.30 -16.69
CA LEU A 176 -14.16 12.61 -18.08
C LEU A 176 -12.65 12.62 -18.25
N LYS A 177 -11.92 13.30 -17.36
CA LYS A 177 -10.47 13.36 -17.40
C LYS A 177 -9.85 11.98 -17.13
N CYS A 178 -10.46 11.16 -16.26
CA CYS A 178 -9.96 9.83 -15.93
C CYS A 178 -9.98 8.92 -17.16
N TYR A 179 -11.13 8.84 -17.85
CA TYR A 179 -11.26 8.06 -19.08
C TYR A 179 -10.46 8.64 -20.24
N ASN A 180 -10.34 9.97 -20.35
CA ASN A 180 -9.53 10.60 -21.40
C ASN A 180 -8.02 10.30 -21.25
N LYS A 181 -7.55 10.06 -20.03
CA LYS A 181 -6.20 9.53 -19.77
C LYS A 181 -6.17 7.99 -19.78
N GLY A 182 -7.19 7.32 -20.29
CA GLY A 182 -7.26 5.85 -20.38
C GLY A 182 -7.48 5.13 -19.04
N GLY A 183 -7.65 5.86 -17.94
CA GLY A 183 -7.96 5.32 -16.63
C GLY A 183 -9.39 4.79 -16.51
N LYS A 184 -9.70 4.25 -15.33
CA LYS A 184 -11.04 3.80 -14.96
C LYS A 184 -11.36 4.28 -13.54
N CYS A 185 -12.63 4.48 -13.24
CA CYS A 185 -13.03 4.83 -11.87
C CYS A 185 -12.78 3.66 -10.92
N LEU A 186 -11.92 3.87 -9.93
CA LEU A 186 -11.57 2.93 -8.88
C LEU A 186 -12.53 3.07 -7.69
N ASP A 187 -12.82 1.95 -7.02
CA ASP A 187 -13.59 1.96 -5.77
C ASP A 187 -12.78 2.56 -4.62
N VAL A 188 -11.52 2.13 -4.52
CA VAL A 188 -10.56 2.53 -3.50
C VAL A 188 -9.24 2.90 -4.15
N ALA A 189 -8.53 3.87 -3.58
CA ALA A 189 -7.20 4.23 -3.99
C ALA A 189 -6.20 3.91 -2.87
N ASP A 190 -5.31 2.95 -3.15
CA ASP A 190 -4.11 2.73 -2.35
C ASP A 190 -2.98 3.63 -2.86
N TYR A 191 -1.73 3.33 -2.54
CA TYR A 191 -0.62 4.25 -2.78
C TYR A 191 0.48 3.62 -3.62
N THR A 192 1.28 4.48 -4.20
CA THR A 192 2.57 4.09 -4.76
C THR A 192 3.57 5.20 -4.57
N VAL A 193 4.82 4.81 -4.40
CA VAL A 193 5.97 5.69 -4.47
C VAL A 193 6.75 5.36 -5.73
N GLY A 194 7.31 6.37 -6.38
CA GLY A 194 8.21 6.16 -7.50
C GLY A 194 9.35 7.17 -7.55
N TRP A 195 10.37 6.81 -8.32
CA TRP A 195 11.62 7.56 -8.44
C TRP A 195 11.93 7.89 -9.89
N ALA A 196 12.43 9.10 -10.12
CA ALA A 196 12.96 9.51 -11.42
C ALA A 196 14.17 10.41 -11.24
N ARG A 197 15.03 10.45 -12.26
CA ARG A 197 16.20 11.30 -12.28
C ARG A 197 15.86 12.65 -12.90
N THR A 198 16.41 13.71 -12.33
CA THR A 198 16.46 15.05 -12.92
C THR A 198 17.92 15.40 -13.17
N LEU A 199 18.21 16.45 -13.95
CA LEU A 199 19.60 16.90 -14.25
C LEU A 199 20.51 17.05 -13.01
N LYS A 200 19.95 17.29 -11.82
CA LYS A 200 20.75 17.52 -10.60
C LYS A 200 20.50 16.47 -9.53
N TYR A 201 19.32 15.88 -9.50
CA TYR A 201 18.84 15.16 -8.33
C TYR A 201 17.93 14.00 -8.70
N ILE A 202 17.84 13.02 -7.81
CA ILE A 202 16.80 11.99 -7.82
C ILE A 202 15.60 12.56 -7.08
N ARG A 203 14.43 12.47 -7.73
CA ARG A 203 13.15 12.90 -7.17
C ARG A 203 12.32 11.66 -6.85
N SER A 204 11.88 11.56 -5.61
CA SER A 204 10.84 10.61 -5.23
C SER A 204 9.49 11.30 -5.12
N ILE A 205 8.44 10.59 -5.49
CA ILE A 205 7.06 11.07 -5.44
C ILE A 205 6.19 9.94 -4.93
N ILE A 206 5.37 10.26 -3.94
CA ILE A 206 4.31 9.39 -3.48
C ILE A 206 2.95 10.00 -3.81
N HIS A 207 2.02 9.16 -4.23
CA HIS A 207 0.66 9.59 -4.52
C HIS A 207 -0.31 8.39 -4.53
N PRO A 208 -1.63 8.66 -4.44
CA PRO A 208 -2.63 7.61 -4.60
C PRO A 208 -2.63 7.01 -6.01
N ILE A 209 -2.95 5.74 -6.13
CA ILE A 209 -3.13 5.07 -7.43
C ILE A 209 -4.40 5.61 -8.09
N GLY A 210 -4.30 5.93 -9.38
CA GLY A 210 -5.36 6.63 -10.12
C GLY A 210 -5.27 8.16 -10.08
N GLU A 211 -4.20 8.70 -9.51
CA GLU A 211 -3.90 10.12 -9.47
C GLU A 211 -2.69 10.45 -10.36
N THR A 212 -2.69 11.64 -10.96
CA THR A 212 -1.48 12.18 -11.63
C THR A 212 -1.15 13.57 -11.15
N ASP A 213 -2.10 14.36 -10.69
CA ASP A 213 -1.89 15.80 -10.50
C ASP A 213 -1.52 16.11 -9.03
N TYR A 214 -1.65 15.13 -8.13
CA TYR A 214 -1.39 15.27 -6.71
C TYR A 214 -0.26 14.36 -6.27
N SER A 215 0.78 14.94 -5.69
CA SER A 215 1.94 14.21 -5.16
C SER A 215 2.53 14.91 -3.96
N ALA A 216 3.01 14.14 -2.99
CA ALA A 216 3.96 14.67 -2.02
C ALA A 216 5.33 14.47 -2.65
N THR A 217 5.89 15.55 -3.17
CA THR A 217 7.28 15.55 -3.62
C THR A 217 8.14 15.58 -2.38
N VAL A 218 8.95 14.55 -2.16
CA VAL A 218 9.89 14.53 -1.04
C VAL A 218 11.24 14.03 -1.51
N HIS A 219 12.23 14.86 -1.20
CA HIS A 219 13.67 14.63 -1.26
C HIS A 219 14.36 14.61 -2.62
N ILE A 220 15.58 15.11 -2.52
CA ILE A 220 16.51 15.60 -3.53
C ILE A 220 17.83 14.94 -3.12
N THR A 221 18.09 13.75 -3.66
CA THR A 221 19.36 13.06 -3.48
C THR A 221 20.26 13.40 -4.68
N GLU A 222 21.56 13.60 -4.48
CA GLU A 222 22.48 13.80 -5.63
C GLU A 222 22.46 12.57 -6.55
N HIS A 223 22.59 12.80 -7.86
CA HIS A 223 22.31 11.77 -8.88
C HIS A 223 23.36 10.66 -9.00
N ASP A 224 24.56 10.85 -8.44
CA ASP A 224 25.69 9.91 -8.50
C ASP A 224 25.69 8.90 -7.34
N GLN A 225 24.55 8.70 -6.68
CA GLN A 225 24.44 7.76 -5.56
C GLN A 225 23.97 6.38 -6.02
N HIS A 226 24.43 5.35 -5.29
CA HIS A 226 23.96 3.97 -5.43
C HIS A 226 22.60 3.74 -4.77
N GLU A 227 22.20 4.66 -3.89
CA GLU A 227 20.99 4.58 -3.07
C GLU A 227 20.35 5.97 -2.94
N ALA A 228 19.03 6.02 -2.88
CA ALA A 228 18.28 7.22 -2.55
C ALA A 228 17.05 6.85 -1.72
N ASP A 229 16.85 7.55 -0.62
CA ASP A 229 15.71 7.37 0.28
C ASP A 229 14.89 8.66 0.44
N ALA A 230 13.62 8.47 0.79
CA ALA A 230 12.69 9.54 1.06
C ALA A 230 11.83 9.22 2.29
N HIS A 231 11.69 10.24 3.13
CA HIS A 231 11.09 10.10 4.45
C HIS A 231 9.63 10.49 4.37
N TYR A 232 8.75 9.57 4.76
CA TYR A 232 7.32 9.82 4.73
C TYR A 232 6.68 9.57 6.09
N TYR A 233 5.90 10.57 6.52
CA TYR A 233 5.24 10.58 7.81
C TYR A 233 3.76 10.22 7.66
N PHE A 234 3.30 9.30 8.51
CA PHE A 234 1.89 8.95 8.63
C PHE A 234 1.29 9.58 9.87
N ASP A 235 0.18 10.27 9.66
CA ASP A 235 -0.76 10.65 10.71
C ASP A 235 -2.07 9.96 10.32
N GLY A 236 -2.92 9.48 11.25
CA GLY A 236 -4.09 8.62 11.00
C GLY A 236 -5.10 9.03 9.90
N MET A 237 -4.86 10.13 9.18
CA MET A 237 -5.48 10.53 7.92
C MET A 237 -4.78 10.03 6.62
N GLY A 238 -3.58 9.44 6.70
CA GLY A 238 -2.73 9.09 5.54
C GLY A 238 -1.48 9.98 5.44
N PHE A 239 -0.87 10.06 4.25
CA PHE A 239 0.25 10.97 4.01
C PHE A 239 -0.20 12.42 4.07
N ARG A 240 0.62 13.29 4.68
CA ARG A 240 0.44 14.74 4.57
C ARG A 240 1.06 15.22 3.26
N PHE A 241 0.23 15.49 2.27
CA PHE A 241 0.68 16.05 1.00
C PHE A 241 0.81 17.57 1.10
N TYR A 242 1.95 18.12 0.67
CA TYR A 242 2.31 19.54 0.83
C TYR A 242 1.48 20.51 -0.04
N THR A 243 0.76 20.00 -1.03
CA THR A 243 0.02 20.81 -2.01
C THR A 243 -1.48 20.75 -1.73
N GLU A 244 -2.02 21.79 -1.09
CA GLU A 244 -3.47 22.09 -1.05
C GLU A 244 -3.96 22.64 -2.41
N VAL A 245 -3.51 22.07 -3.53
CA VAL A 245 -3.99 22.48 -4.85
C VAL A 245 -5.44 21.98 -4.97
N PRO A 246 -6.38 22.83 -5.43
CA PRO A 246 -7.78 22.45 -5.54
C PRO A 246 -7.94 21.16 -6.34
N LYS A 247 -8.78 20.26 -5.81
CA LYS A 247 -9.06 18.90 -6.28
C LYS A 247 -9.60 18.91 -7.72
N THR A 248 -8.73 18.83 -8.72
CA THR A 248 -9.15 18.94 -10.13
C THR A 248 -9.08 17.64 -10.91
N TYR A 249 -8.56 16.55 -10.36
CA TYR A 249 -8.47 15.27 -11.05
C TYR A 249 -8.30 14.14 -10.06
N SER A 250 -9.06 13.06 -10.18
CA SER A 250 -8.78 11.78 -9.52
C SER A 250 -9.65 10.67 -10.15
N CYS A 251 -9.07 9.50 -10.40
CA CYS A 251 -9.82 8.31 -10.83
C CYS A 251 -10.54 7.59 -9.67
N PHE A 252 -10.67 8.23 -8.52
CA PHE A 252 -11.36 7.73 -7.33
C PHE A 252 -12.08 8.88 -6.63
N LYS A 253 -12.93 8.57 -5.65
CA LYS A 253 -13.46 9.57 -4.71
C LYS A 253 -12.48 9.79 -3.58
N HIS A 254 -12.22 11.04 -3.21
CA HIS A 254 -11.16 11.37 -2.26
C HIS A 254 -11.41 10.78 -0.85
N GLU A 255 -12.67 10.59 -0.46
CA GLU A 255 -13.05 9.88 0.77
C GLU A 255 -12.68 8.39 0.76
N ASN A 256 -12.42 7.81 -0.42
CA ASN A 256 -12.04 6.42 -0.61
C ASN A 256 -10.53 6.22 -0.80
N VAL A 257 -9.71 7.24 -0.53
CA VAL A 257 -8.27 7.02 -0.37
C VAL A 257 -8.06 6.17 0.89
N ARG A 258 -7.38 5.03 0.75
CA ARG A 258 -7.12 4.09 1.84
C ARG A 258 -6.39 4.82 2.96
N ARG A 259 -6.85 4.63 4.20
CA ARG A 259 -6.18 5.19 5.38
C ARG A 259 -5.53 4.08 6.18
N PRO A 260 -4.38 4.34 6.82
CA PRO A 260 -3.84 3.43 7.80
C PRO A 260 -4.83 3.24 8.95
N GLU A 261 -5.27 2.01 9.18
CA GLU A 261 -6.13 1.63 10.31
C GLU A 261 -5.36 0.74 11.28
N LYS A 262 -5.42 1.09 12.57
CA LYS A 262 -4.87 0.30 13.68
C LYS A 262 -6.03 -0.44 14.34
N TRP A 263 -6.03 -1.76 14.32
CA TRP A 263 -7.08 -2.56 14.96
C TRP A 263 -6.68 -2.91 16.38
N LYS A 264 -7.55 -2.58 17.34
CA LYS A 264 -7.32 -2.93 18.73
C LYS A 264 -7.30 -4.45 18.91
N ILE A 265 -6.28 -4.94 19.61
CA ILE A 265 -6.15 -6.33 20.00
C ILE A 265 -6.95 -6.55 21.28
N THR A 266 -7.87 -7.51 21.22
CA THR A 266 -8.72 -7.94 22.35
C THR A 266 -8.63 -9.43 22.62
N ASP A 267 -7.70 -10.09 21.94
CA ASP A 267 -7.31 -11.47 22.21
C ASP A 267 -6.87 -11.60 23.68
N ARG A 268 -7.41 -12.60 24.37
CA ARG A 268 -7.12 -12.85 25.79
C ARG A 268 -5.76 -13.48 26.00
N ASP A 269 -5.21 -14.13 24.98
CA ASP A 269 -3.89 -14.76 25.03
C ASP A 269 -2.78 -13.72 24.79
N HIS A 270 -3.13 -12.54 24.27
CA HIS A 270 -2.23 -11.40 24.12
C HIS A 270 -2.15 -10.59 25.42
N ASN A 271 -1.02 -10.69 26.11
CA ASN A 271 -0.86 -10.11 27.45
C ASN A 271 -0.11 -8.78 27.48
N ASP A 272 0.36 -8.27 26.33
CA ASP A 272 1.08 -6.99 26.28
C ASP A 272 0.11 -5.82 26.45
N ARG A 273 0.38 -4.96 27.45
CA ARG A 273 -0.45 -3.80 27.77
C ARG A 273 -0.07 -2.55 26.99
N ILE A 274 1.14 -2.50 26.47
CA ILE A 274 1.70 -1.37 25.73
C ILE A 274 1.40 -1.56 24.25
N TYR A 275 1.82 -2.69 23.67
CA TYR A 275 1.66 -3.05 22.26
C TYR A 275 0.34 -3.79 22.03
N ASN A 276 -0.76 -3.05 21.90
CA ASN A 276 -2.12 -3.60 21.92
C ASN A 276 -2.95 -3.24 20.67
N HIS A 277 -2.32 -2.74 19.62
CA HIS A 277 -2.93 -2.53 18.32
C HIS A 277 -2.14 -3.27 17.24
N LEU A 278 -2.86 -3.81 16.26
CA LEU A 278 -2.30 -4.40 15.06
C LEU A 278 -2.41 -3.41 13.91
N TYR A 279 -1.29 -3.22 13.23
CA TYR A 279 -1.19 -2.52 11.97
C TYR A 279 -0.67 -3.49 10.91
N THR A 280 -1.27 -3.50 9.72
CA THR A 280 -0.79 -4.35 8.62
C THR A 280 -0.36 -3.49 7.45
N PHE A 281 0.83 -3.77 6.94
CA PHE A 281 1.41 -3.10 5.78
C PHE A 281 1.58 -4.12 4.65
N HIS A 282 1.18 -3.73 3.45
CA HIS A 282 1.14 -4.62 2.30
C HIS A 282 1.97 -4.02 1.17
N ILE A 283 3.01 -4.74 0.75
CA ILE A 283 3.62 -4.46 -0.55
C ILE A 283 2.84 -5.23 -1.60
N LEU A 284 2.36 -4.52 -2.62
CA LEU A 284 1.52 -5.11 -3.64
C LEU A 284 2.38 -5.73 -4.75
N PRO A 285 1.93 -6.80 -5.41
CA PRO A 285 2.66 -7.34 -6.54
C PRO A 285 2.70 -6.33 -7.68
N ILE A 286 3.71 -6.46 -8.55
CA ILE A 286 3.84 -5.64 -9.75
C ILE A 286 2.61 -5.76 -10.67
N THR A 287 1.92 -6.90 -10.61
CA THR A 287 0.68 -7.19 -11.35
C THR A 287 -0.49 -6.30 -10.94
N SER A 288 -0.52 -5.83 -9.69
CA SER A 288 -1.59 -4.93 -9.21
C SER A 288 -1.61 -3.59 -9.96
N MET A 289 -0.47 -3.18 -10.50
CA MET A 289 -0.28 -1.89 -11.19
C MET A 289 -0.47 -1.96 -12.70
N GLN A 290 -0.44 -3.16 -13.28
CA GLN A 290 -0.36 -3.38 -14.73
C GLN A 290 -1.49 -2.70 -15.52
N MET A 291 -2.75 -2.86 -15.13
CA MET A 291 -3.85 -2.31 -15.93
C MET A 291 -4.28 -0.89 -15.49
N SER A 292 -4.16 -0.58 -14.19
CA SER A 292 -4.61 0.69 -13.63
C SER A 292 -3.67 1.84 -13.93
N MET A 293 -2.35 1.61 -14.03
CA MET A 293 -1.34 2.67 -14.12
C MET A 293 -0.77 2.89 -15.52
N GLN A 294 -0.68 1.83 -16.34
CA GLN A 294 -0.20 1.93 -17.72
C GLN A 294 -0.98 2.99 -18.51
N ASN A 295 -2.30 2.95 -18.40
CA ASN A 295 -3.13 3.86 -19.16
C ASN A 295 -2.99 5.30 -18.65
N ILE A 296 -3.01 5.49 -17.33
CA ILE A 296 -3.04 6.83 -16.72
C ILE A 296 -1.72 7.57 -16.92
N TRP A 297 -0.56 6.89 -16.91
CA TRP A 297 0.75 7.56 -16.89
C TRP A 297 1.62 7.33 -18.12
N ILE A 298 1.58 6.15 -18.69
CA ILE A 298 2.51 5.75 -19.76
C ILE A 298 1.92 6.07 -21.14
N LYS A 299 0.60 6.30 -21.22
CA LYS A 299 -0.15 6.56 -22.46
C LYS A 299 0.28 5.59 -23.55
N CYS A 300 -0.02 4.32 -23.30
CA CYS A 300 0.28 3.25 -24.23
C CYS A 300 -0.61 3.36 -25.47
N ASP A 301 -0.11 4.03 -26.51
CA ASP A 301 -0.73 4.00 -27.83
C ASP A 301 -0.65 2.57 -28.40
N LYS A 302 -1.72 2.11 -29.05
CA LYS A 302 -1.85 0.74 -29.59
C LYS A 302 -0.76 0.36 -30.61
N ASP A 303 -0.06 1.35 -31.17
CA ASP A 303 0.98 1.17 -32.18
C ASP A 303 2.42 1.31 -31.63
N ALA A 304 2.59 1.60 -30.34
CA ALA A 304 3.90 1.79 -29.73
C ALA A 304 4.40 0.50 -29.05
N ASN A 305 5.38 -0.17 -29.66
CA ASN A 305 6.19 -1.23 -29.04
C ASN A 305 7.07 -0.68 -27.91
N LYS A 306 6.48 -0.08 -26.87
CA LYS A 306 7.19 0.29 -25.65
C LYS A 306 7.10 -0.90 -24.69
N GLU A 307 8.24 -1.37 -24.20
CA GLU A 307 8.32 -2.48 -23.23
C GLU A 307 7.44 -2.24 -21.99
N ASN A 308 7.25 -0.97 -21.63
CA ASN A 308 6.41 -0.52 -20.51
C ASN A 308 4.89 -0.52 -20.82
N CYS A 309 4.49 -0.93 -22.02
CA CYS A 309 3.10 -1.00 -22.49
C CYS A 309 2.60 -2.43 -22.72
N ASN A 310 3.39 -3.43 -22.35
CA ASN A 310 2.93 -4.81 -22.27
C ASN A 310 2.06 -4.98 -21.03
N GLU A 311 1.00 -5.79 -21.09
CA GLU A 311 0.15 -6.09 -19.92
C GLU A 311 0.96 -6.58 -18.71
N ASN A 312 2.18 -7.09 -18.91
CA ASN A 312 3.09 -7.53 -17.85
C ASN A 312 4.36 -6.67 -17.68
N ALA A 313 4.32 -5.39 -18.06
CA ALA A 313 5.47 -4.50 -17.92
C ALA A 313 5.99 -4.46 -16.47
N ALA A 314 7.32 -4.57 -16.33
CA ALA A 314 7.97 -4.43 -15.05
C ALA A 314 8.22 -2.95 -14.73
N PHE A 315 7.50 -2.41 -13.76
CA PHE A 315 7.75 -1.09 -13.16
C PHE A 315 8.84 -1.11 -12.10
N GLN A 316 9.91 -1.84 -12.37
CA GLN A 316 11.10 -1.93 -11.52
C GLN A 316 12.33 -2.15 -12.40
N GLN A 317 12.94 -1.07 -12.84
CA GLN A 317 14.17 -1.12 -13.64
C GLN A 317 15.41 -1.31 -12.75
N CYS A 318 15.47 -0.63 -11.60
CA CYS A 318 16.53 -0.77 -10.62
C CYS A 318 16.49 -2.14 -9.90
N ASP A 319 17.57 -2.51 -9.22
CA ASP A 319 17.73 -3.85 -8.66
C ASP A 319 16.83 -4.12 -7.46
N LYS A 320 16.64 -3.09 -6.61
CA LYS A 320 15.79 -3.21 -5.42
C LYS A 320 15.24 -1.87 -4.95
N MET A 321 14.04 -1.95 -4.37
CA MET A 321 13.41 -0.88 -3.60
C MET A 321 13.21 -1.39 -2.17
N PHE A 322 13.06 -0.49 -1.21
CA PHE A 322 12.88 -0.89 0.18
C PHE A 322 11.95 0.04 0.96
N VAL A 323 11.38 -0.50 2.02
CA VAL A 323 10.64 0.23 3.04
C VAL A 323 11.23 -0.10 4.39
N THR A 324 11.75 0.91 5.10
CA THR A 324 12.20 0.75 6.49
C THR A 324 11.13 1.32 7.42
N VAL A 325 10.76 0.55 8.44
CA VAL A 325 9.70 0.86 9.42
C VAL A 325 10.22 0.87 10.84
#